data_AF-A0AAN6VDI5-F1
#
_entry.id   AF-A0AAN6VDI5-F1
#
_cell.length_a   1.000
_cell.length_b   1.000
_cell.length_c   1.000
_cell.angle_alpha   90.00
_cell.angle_beta   90.00
_cell.angle_gamma   90.00
#
_symmetry.space_group_name_H-M   'P 1'
#
loop_
_entity.id
_entity.type
_entity.pdbx_description
1 polymer ?
#
loop_
_entity_poly.entity_id
_entity_poly.type
_entity_poly.pdbx_seq_one_letter_code
_entity_poly.pdbx_strand_id
1 'polypeptide(L)'
;MGRPDTLGADPYHNRRFPVVRDAEGAKNTDISDLVDPPYCVMIQPMVDFSRITRKVCLVVTLAHQIERELDDWVDGVPLCVRPQTKSVGQTETLKSVKEPKWAKRQKLVLLIRYFNLRILLFGSILLTSTPAERASIPQSIEAIQKCLDATKQTIQVIYQVFYNTTYTVFAASIILVYVTQEATEGEIAQLLKLVGMAIEILETMDECVVAAKAAQMLHRASESAEKGLKFAPAAANSTAANPALAQGHEAMLHLNHYWGPLNLVGGEMELDLNFFQFADLDGGASFDAI
;
A
#
# COMPACT_ATOMS: atom_id res chain seq x y z
N MET A 1 18.62 -30.34 -15.82
CA MET A 1 19.49 -30.59 -14.66
C MET A 1 19.94 -29.23 -14.12
N GLY A 2 19.17 -28.65 -13.20
CA GLY A 2 19.48 -27.34 -12.61
C GLY A 2 20.75 -27.43 -11.75
N ARG A 3 21.55 -26.36 -11.73
CA ARG A 3 22.82 -26.30 -10.99
C ARG A 3 22.59 -26.68 -9.51
N PRO A 4 23.42 -27.57 -8.94
CA PRO A 4 23.45 -27.79 -7.50
C PRO A 4 23.87 -26.48 -6.84
N ASP A 5 23.04 -26.00 -5.93
CA ASP A 5 23.31 -24.81 -5.13
C ASP A 5 24.63 -25.00 -4.36
N THR A 6 25.67 -24.24 -4.72
CA THR A 6 26.97 -24.25 -4.04
C THR A 6 26.97 -23.41 -2.77
N LEU A 7 25.84 -22.83 -2.38
CA LEU A 7 25.63 -22.26 -1.07
C LEU A 7 25.21 -23.39 -0.12
N GLY A 8 26.18 -24.13 0.42
CA GLY A 8 25.92 -25.12 1.48
C GLY A 8 25.07 -24.51 2.60
N ALA A 9 24.32 -25.35 3.34
CA ALA A 9 23.35 -24.97 4.38
C ALA A 9 23.60 -23.60 5.01
N ASP A 10 23.05 -22.55 4.40
CA ASP A 10 23.40 -21.19 4.79
C ASP A 10 22.83 -20.94 6.20
N PRO A 11 23.67 -20.62 7.21
CA PRO A 11 23.21 -20.31 8.56
C PRO A 11 22.34 -19.05 8.62
N TYR A 12 22.19 -18.32 7.51
CA TYR A 12 21.34 -17.13 7.40
C TYR A 12 19.93 -17.45 6.87
N HIS A 13 19.79 -18.35 5.91
CA HIS A 13 18.51 -18.64 5.25
C HIS A 13 17.63 -19.67 5.99
N ASN A 14 18.20 -20.43 6.94
CA ASN A 14 17.50 -21.44 7.73
C ASN A 14 17.30 -21.02 9.20
N ARG A 15 17.42 -19.72 9.53
CA ARG A 15 17.20 -19.24 10.90
C ARG A 15 15.75 -19.41 11.29
N ARG A 16 15.53 -19.88 12.53
CA ARG A 16 14.21 -19.91 13.14
C ARG A 16 13.71 -18.48 13.35
N PHE A 17 12.39 -18.32 13.44
CA PHE A 17 11.81 -17.03 13.81
C PHE A 17 12.29 -16.58 15.19
N PRO A 18 12.38 -15.26 15.42
CA PRO A 18 12.77 -14.71 16.70
C PRO A 18 11.86 -15.21 17.83
N VAL A 19 12.45 -15.58 18.96
CA VAL A 19 11.71 -16.00 20.15
C VAL A 19 11.66 -14.84 21.12
N VAL A 20 10.52 -14.14 21.16
CA VAL A 20 10.30 -13.03 22.10
C VAL A 20 9.49 -13.55 23.29
N ARG A 21 9.94 -13.23 24.51
CA ARG A 21 9.22 -13.59 25.74
C ARG A 21 7.97 -12.72 25.88
N ASP A 22 6.80 -13.35 26.03
CA ASP A 22 5.56 -12.64 26.35
C ASP A 22 5.66 -11.99 27.74
N ALA A 23 5.22 -10.74 27.83
CA ALA A 23 5.25 -9.95 29.06
C ALA A 23 4.41 -10.52 30.21
N GLU A 24 3.57 -11.54 29.96
CA GLU A 24 2.56 -12.05 30.90
C GLU A 24 2.81 -13.50 31.38
N GLY A 25 3.89 -14.17 30.93
CA GLY A 25 4.04 -15.63 31.07
C GLY A 25 5.33 -16.15 31.70
N ALA A 26 6.09 -15.34 32.45
CA ALA A 26 7.36 -15.80 33.03
C ALA A 26 7.14 -16.65 34.30
N LYS A 27 6.85 -17.94 34.13
CA LYS A 27 7.14 -18.96 35.15
C LYS A 27 8.15 -19.95 34.60
N ASN A 28 9.38 -19.78 35.07
CA ASN A 28 10.46 -20.77 35.13
C ASN A 28 10.71 -21.59 33.85
N THR A 29 11.58 -21.08 32.99
CA THR A 29 12.46 -21.97 32.22
C THR A 29 13.79 -21.29 31.97
N ASP A 30 14.83 -22.00 32.40
CA ASP A 30 16.21 -21.59 32.55
C ASP A 30 16.94 -21.63 31.19
N ILE A 31 16.52 -20.75 30.26
CA ILE A 31 17.17 -20.56 28.96
C ILE A 31 17.41 -19.06 28.81
N SER A 32 18.46 -18.56 29.46
CA SER A 32 18.70 -17.13 29.61
C SER A 32 19.44 -16.48 28.42
N ASP A 33 19.87 -17.24 27.41
CA ASP A 33 20.76 -16.71 26.36
C ASP A 33 20.15 -16.61 24.94
N LEU A 34 18.87 -16.97 24.76
CA LEU A 34 18.27 -17.10 23.42
C LEU A 34 16.91 -16.39 23.26
N VAL A 35 16.65 -15.31 24.01
CA VAL A 35 15.44 -14.50 23.85
C VAL A 35 15.77 -13.28 23.00
N ASP A 36 15.09 -13.16 21.87
CA ASP A 36 15.24 -12.01 20.99
C ASP A 36 14.60 -10.75 21.59
N PRO A 37 15.09 -9.56 21.21
CA PRO A 37 14.52 -8.31 21.66
C PRO A 37 13.04 -8.17 21.26
N PRO A 38 12.21 -7.45 22.05
CA PRO A 38 10.78 -7.31 21.79
C PRO A 38 10.46 -6.60 20.47
N TYR A 39 11.40 -5.81 19.93
CA TYR A 39 11.24 -5.20 18.62
C TYR A 39 11.34 -6.19 17.44
N CYS A 40 11.60 -7.48 17.70
CA CYS A 40 11.59 -8.53 16.68
C CYS A 40 10.23 -9.23 16.53
N VAL A 41 9.25 -8.99 17.41
CA VAL A 41 7.92 -9.65 17.39
C VAL A 41 7.24 -9.58 16.03
N MET A 42 7.35 -8.44 15.34
CA MET A 42 6.68 -8.21 14.06
C MET A 42 7.22 -9.06 12.89
N ILE A 43 8.41 -9.67 13.02
CA ILE A 43 9.07 -10.38 11.91
C ILE A 43 8.20 -11.54 11.38
N GLN A 44 7.74 -12.43 12.25
CA GLN A 44 6.89 -13.55 11.83
C GLN A 44 5.55 -13.07 11.22
N PRO A 45 4.77 -12.18 11.88
CA PRO A 45 3.59 -11.57 11.28
C PRO A 45 3.82 -10.96 9.89
N MET A 46 4.94 -10.28 9.68
CA MET A 46 5.26 -9.67 8.37
C MET A 46 5.62 -10.72 7.31
N VAL A 47 6.27 -11.82 7.68
CA VAL A 47 6.51 -12.94 6.77
C VAL A 47 5.19 -13.61 6.39
N ASP A 48 4.29 -13.85 7.34
CA ASP A 48 2.97 -14.42 7.06
C ASP A 48 2.13 -13.49 6.18
N PHE A 49 2.14 -12.18 6.47
CA PHE A 49 1.53 -11.14 5.64
C PHE A 49 2.04 -11.16 4.19
N SER A 50 3.35 -11.37 3.99
CA SER A 50 3.94 -11.46 2.65
C SER A 50 3.41 -12.67 1.84
N ARG A 51 3.04 -13.76 2.51
CA ARG A 51 2.42 -14.93 1.86
C ARG A 51 1.02 -14.60 1.38
N ILE A 52 0.26 -13.84 2.15
CA ILE A 52 -1.08 -13.37 1.77
C ILE A 52 -0.97 -12.37 0.61
N THR A 53 -0.04 -11.44 0.69
CA THR A 53 0.21 -10.43 -0.36
C THR A 53 0.54 -11.07 -1.70
N ARG A 54 1.28 -12.19 -1.72
CA ARG A 54 1.58 -12.94 -2.95
C ARG A 54 0.38 -13.64 -3.60
N LYS A 55 -0.74 -13.78 -2.88
CA LYS A 55 -1.98 -14.34 -3.43
C LYS A 55 -2.86 -13.28 -4.06
N VAL A 56 -2.57 -11.98 -3.85
CA VAL A 56 -3.34 -10.88 -4.43
C VAL A 56 -3.45 -11.08 -5.93
N CYS A 57 -4.70 -11.04 -6.39
CA CYS A 57 -5.07 -11.30 -7.77
C CYS A 57 -6.16 -10.31 -8.15
N LEU A 58 -6.29 -10.05 -9.45
CA LEU A 58 -7.30 -9.18 -10.04
C LEU A 58 -8.74 -9.74 -9.97
N VAL A 59 -8.92 -10.95 -9.45
CA VAL A 59 -10.22 -11.65 -9.47
C VAL A 59 -11.01 -11.39 -8.17
N VAL A 60 -12.16 -10.73 -8.30
CA VAL A 60 -13.04 -10.31 -7.18
C VAL A 60 -13.49 -11.47 -6.28
N THR A 61 -13.78 -12.64 -6.86
CA THR A 61 -14.19 -13.81 -6.09
C THR A 61 -13.06 -14.34 -5.21
N LEU A 62 -11.81 -14.24 -5.68
CA LEU A 62 -10.63 -14.56 -4.89
C LEU A 62 -10.32 -13.47 -3.86
N ALA A 63 -10.66 -12.22 -4.13
CA ALA A 63 -10.45 -11.11 -3.19
C ALA A 63 -11.16 -11.33 -1.84
N HIS A 64 -12.37 -11.88 -1.83
CA HIS A 64 -13.09 -12.20 -0.59
C HIS A 64 -12.45 -13.34 0.22
N GLN A 65 -11.84 -14.32 -0.46
CA GLN A 65 -11.09 -15.36 0.21
C GLN A 65 -9.81 -14.79 0.84
N ILE A 66 -9.10 -13.92 0.11
CA ILE A 66 -7.89 -13.27 0.63
C ILE A 66 -8.25 -12.31 1.77
N GLU A 67 -9.40 -11.62 1.72
CA GLU A 67 -9.89 -10.79 2.82
C GLU A 67 -10.07 -11.62 4.10
N ARG A 68 -10.68 -12.81 4.02
CA ARG A 68 -10.80 -13.70 5.18
C ARG A 68 -9.44 -14.12 5.73
N GLU A 69 -8.52 -14.52 4.85
CA GLU A 69 -7.16 -14.88 5.27
C GLU A 69 -6.42 -13.70 5.92
N LEU A 70 -6.68 -12.49 5.45
CA LEU A 70 -6.12 -11.27 6.01
C LEU A 70 -6.68 -10.96 7.41
N ASP A 71 -7.99 -11.17 7.61
CA ASP A 71 -8.61 -10.99 8.93
C ASP A 71 -8.15 -12.08 9.91
N ASP A 72 -8.07 -13.35 9.47
CA ASP A 72 -7.50 -14.45 10.25
C ASP A 72 -6.03 -14.16 10.64
N TRP A 73 -5.26 -13.54 9.74
CA TRP A 73 -3.89 -13.11 10.03
C TRP A 73 -3.85 -12.07 11.15
N VAL A 74 -4.74 -11.06 11.14
CA VAL A 74 -4.83 -10.06 12.22
C VAL A 74 -5.09 -10.73 13.57
N ASP A 75 -6.00 -11.69 13.60
CA ASP A 75 -6.35 -12.44 14.82
C ASP A 75 -5.18 -13.32 15.30
N GLY A 76 -4.33 -13.78 14.38
CA GLY A 76 -3.10 -14.51 14.66
C GLY A 76 -1.93 -13.64 15.15
N VAL A 77 -1.96 -12.31 14.97
CA VAL A 77 -0.88 -11.43 15.43
C VAL A 77 -0.82 -11.39 16.97
N PRO A 78 0.38 -11.46 17.59
CA PRO A 78 0.52 -11.34 19.04
C PRO A 78 -0.14 -10.08 19.62
N LEU A 79 -0.84 -10.23 20.75
CA LEU A 79 -1.67 -9.17 21.35
C LEU A 79 -0.92 -7.86 21.59
N CYS A 80 0.35 -7.94 21.96
CA CYS A 80 1.19 -6.77 22.25
C CYS A 80 1.45 -5.89 21.02
N VAL A 81 1.32 -6.42 19.80
CA VAL A 81 1.52 -5.68 18.54
C VAL A 81 0.34 -5.79 17.57
N ARG A 82 -0.77 -6.40 17.99
CA ARG A 82 -1.95 -6.58 17.14
C ARG A 82 -2.50 -5.23 16.68
N PRO A 83 -2.69 -5.02 15.36
CA PRO A 83 -3.24 -3.78 14.85
C PRO A 83 -4.72 -3.64 15.26
N GLN A 84 -5.13 -2.41 15.55
CA GLN A 84 -6.53 -2.10 15.83
C GLN A 84 -7.23 -1.73 14.51
N THR A 85 -7.82 -2.72 13.86
CA THR A 85 -8.47 -2.55 12.55
C THR A 85 -9.88 -1.96 12.63
N LYS A 86 -10.49 -1.96 13.82
CA LYS A 86 -11.85 -1.44 14.05
C LYS A 86 -11.79 0.06 14.38
N SER A 87 -12.38 0.86 13.49
CA SER A 87 -12.61 2.32 13.54
C SER A 87 -11.63 3.16 14.37
N VAL A 88 -10.84 3.98 13.66
CA VAL A 88 -10.09 5.13 14.20
C VAL A 88 -11.09 6.08 14.88
N GLY A 89 -11.25 5.95 16.19
CA GLY A 89 -12.32 6.61 16.94
C GLY A 89 -12.66 5.92 18.27
N GLN A 90 -12.21 4.69 18.48
CA GLN A 90 -12.15 4.15 19.84
C GLN A 90 -11.10 4.94 20.63
N THR A 91 -11.57 5.69 21.62
CA THR A 91 -10.77 6.45 22.57
C THR A 91 -9.60 5.61 23.06
N GLU A 92 -8.37 6.08 22.81
CA GLU A 92 -7.17 5.47 23.37
C GLU A 92 -7.41 5.22 24.86
N THR A 93 -7.56 3.96 25.25
CA THR A 93 -7.74 3.64 26.65
C THR A 93 -6.52 4.14 27.43
N LEU A 94 -6.67 4.53 28.69
CA LEU A 94 -5.54 4.94 29.55
C LEU A 94 -4.40 3.89 29.60
N LYS A 95 -4.68 2.65 29.20
CA LYS A 95 -3.69 1.57 29.02
C LYS A 95 -2.75 1.82 27.82
N SER A 96 -3.22 2.43 26.72
CA SER A 96 -2.42 2.79 25.53
C SER A 96 -1.29 3.77 25.85
N VAL A 97 -1.50 4.69 26.81
CA VAL A 97 -0.48 5.64 27.25
C VAL A 97 0.76 4.93 27.80
N LYS A 98 0.57 3.79 28.47
CA LYS A 98 1.65 3.00 29.08
C LYS A 98 2.35 2.05 28.11
N GLU A 99 1.87 1.92 26.87
CA GLU A 99 2.48 1.02 25.91
C GLU A 99 3.88 1.50 25.49
N PRO A 100 4.86 0.58 25.40
CA PRO A 100 6.21 0.95 25.00
C PRO A 100 6.24 1.42 23.54
N LYS A 101 7.15 2.36 23.22
CA LYS A 101 7.25 2.97 21.88
C LYS A 101 7.41 1.95 20.76
N TRP A 102 8.12 0.85 20.98
CA TRP A 102 8.31 -0.20 19.98
C TRP A 102 6.99 -0.88 19.61
N ALA A 103 6.10 -1.14 20.57
CA ALA A 103 4.82 -1.79 20.34
C ALA A 103 3.90 -0.87 19.53
N LYS A 104 3.84 0.42 19.91
CA LYS A 104 3.08 1.44 19.16
C LYS A 104 3.51 1.51 17.69
N ARG A 105 4.83 1.54 17.44
CA ARG A 105 5.39 1.56 16.08
C ARG A 105 5.05 0.30 15.28
N GLN A 106 5.12 -0.88 15.89
CA GLN A 106 4.80 -2.13 15.19
C GLN A 106 3.30 -2.26 14.89
N LYS A 107 2.43 -1.91 15.85
CA LYS A 107 0.98 -1.83 15.62
C LYS A 107 0.65 -0.92 14.45
N LEU A 108 1.29 0.25 14.41
CA LEU A 108 1.12 1.23 13.35
C LEU A 108 1.56 0.68 11.98
N VAL A 109 2.75 0.09 11.90
CA VAL A 109 3.25 -0.52 10.65
C VAL A 109 2.31 -1.62 10.16
N LEU A 110 1.89 -2.51 11.05
CA LEU A 110 0.96 -3.60 10.72
C LEU A 110 -0.41 -3.08 10.28
N LEU A 111 -0.91 -2.03 10.93
CA LEU A 111 -2.17 -1.39 10.58
C LEU A 111 -2.13 -0.74 9.19
N ILE A 112 -1.06 0.00 8.90
CA ILE A 112 -0.84 0.60 7.57
C ILE A 112 -0.75 -0.51 6.52
N ARG A 113 0.00 -1.59 6.77
CA ARG A 113 0.11 -2.73 5.84
C ARG A 113 -1.23 -3.42 5.58
N TYR A 114 -2.03 -3.61 6.64
CA TYR A 114 -3.39 -4.15 6.54
C TYR A 114 -4.27 -3.31 5.60
N PHE A 115 -4.35 -1.99 5.83
CA PHE A 115 -5.17 -1.13 4.98
C PHE A 115 -4.67 -1.08 3.54
N ASN A 116 -3.35 -1.00 3.31
CA ASN A 116 -2.80 -1.00 1.95
C ASN A 116 -3.15 -2.26 1.18
N LEU A 117 -3.10 -3.43 1.82
CA LEU A 117 -3.49 -4.67 1.16
C LEU A 117 -4.98 -4.68 0.80
N ARG A 118 -5.85 -4.14 1.65
CA ARG A 118 -7.28 -3.97 1.32
C ARG A 118 -7.49 -3.02 0.14
N ILE A 119 -6.75 -1.90 0.08
CA ILE A 119 -6.79 -0.98 -1.06
C ILE A 119 -6.35 -1.71 -2.34
N LEU A 120 -5.28 -2.50 -2.30
CA LEU A 120 -4.82 -3.26 -3.47
C LEU A 120 -5.84 -4.33 -3.90
N LEU A 121 -6.39 -5.08 -2.95
CA LEU A 121 -7.36 -6.14 -3.22
C LEU A 121 -8.61 -5.60 -3.93
N PHE A 122 -9.20 -4.53 -3.40
CA PHE A 122 -10.48 -4.04 -3.86
C PHE A 122 -10.39 -2.87 -4.85
N GLY A 123 -9.32 -2.08 -4.78
CA GLY A 123 -9.05 -0.98 -5.70
C GLY A 123 -8.74 -1.45 -7.11
N SER A 124 -8.29 -2.70 -7.29
CA SER A 124 -8.13 -3.32 -8.60
C SER A 124 -9.38 -3.16 -9.48
N ILE A 125 -10.56 -3.42 -8.94
CA ILE A 125 -11.86 -3.31 -9.65
C ILE A 125 -12.12 -1.86 -10.11
N LEU A 126 -11.76 -0.88 -9.28
CA LEU A 126 -11.90 0.53 -9.62
C LEU A 126 -10.94 0.94 -10.75
N LEU A 127 -9.73 0.37 -10.77
CA LEU A 127 -8.67 0.70 -11.71
C LEU A 127 -8.78 -0.04 -13.05
N THR A 128 -9.28 -1.27 -13.06
CA THR A 128 -9.25 -2.15 -14.25
C THR A 128 -10.57 -2.28 -14.99
N SER A 129 -11.66 -1.77 -14.42
CA SER A 129 -13.00 -1.89 -15.00
C SER A 129 -13.63 -0.53 -15.21
N THR A 130 -14.49 -0.43 -16.21
CA THR A 130 -15.35 0.74 -16.43
C THR A 130 -16.57 0.70 -15.51
N PRO A 131 -17.27 1.83 -15.29
CA PRO A 131 -18.52 1.82 -14.52
C PRO A 131 -19.57 0.84 -15.05
N ALA A 132 -19.66 0.68 -16.38
CA ALA A 132 -20.60 -0.25 -17.00
C ALA A 132 -20.24 -1.72 -16.74
N GLU A 133 -18.95 -2.07 -16.81
CA GLU A 133 -18.48 -3.42 -16.49
C GLU A 133 -18.69 -3.74 -15.01
N ARG A 134 -18.42 -2.78 -14.12
CA ARG A 134 -18.63 -2.94 -12.68
C ARG A 134 -20.08 -3.19 -12.30
N ALA A 135 -21.03 -2.60 -13.01
CA ALA A 135 -22.46 -2.87 -12.81
C ALA A 135 -22.83 -4.35 -13.05
N SER A 136 -22.02 -5.07 -13.84
CA SER A 136 -22.21 -6.50 -14.14
C SER A 136 -21.43 -7.42 -13.21
N ILE A 137 -20.50 -6.88 -12.39
CA ILE A 137 -19.68 -7.65 -11.46
C ILE A 137 -20.43 -7.76 -10.12
N PRO A 138 -20.73 -8.99 -9.64
CA PRO A 138 -21.34 -9.18 -8.33
C PRO A 138 -20.48 -8.56 -7.22
N GLN A 139 -21.12 -7.86 -6.28
CA GLN A 139 -20.47 -7.24 -5.11
C GLN A 139 -19.41 -6.17 -5.45
N SER A 140 -19.38 -5.64 -6.68
CA SER A 140 -18.46 -4.56 -7.06
C SER A 140 -18.61 -3.32 -6.20
N ILE A 141 -19.86 -2.93 -5.90
CA ILE A 141 -20.19 -1.78 -5.02
C ILE A 141 -19.62 -2.00 -3.61
N GLU A 142 -19.82 -3.19 -3.04
CA GLU A 142 -19.30 -3.55 -1.71
C GLU A 142 -17.76 -3.48 -1.70
N ALA A 143 -17.12 -4.02 -2.74
CA ALA A 143 -15.67 -3.98 -2.87
C ALA A 143 -15.14 -2.53 -2.98
N ILE A 144 -15.78 -1.68 -3.79
CA ILE A 144 -15.41 -0.26 -3.90
C ILE A 144 -15.53 0.43 -2.54
N GLN A 145 -16.60 0.17 -1.78
CA GLN A 145 -16.75 0.74 -0.43
C GLN A 145 -15.65 0.26 0.52
N LYS A 146 -15.31 -1.04 0.51
CA LYS A 146 -14.19 -1.59 1.29
C LYS A 146 -12.85 -0.94 0.92
N CYS A 147 -12.62 -0.65 -0.36
CA CYS A 147 -11.45 0.06 -0.85
C CYS A 147 -11.41 1.49 -0.32
N LEU A 148 -12.51 2.23 -0.47
CA LEU A 148 -12.62 3.61 -0.01
C LEU A 148 -12.45 3.71 1.50
N ASP A 149 -13.04 2.80 2.27
CA ASP A 149 -12.89 2.81 3.73
C ASP A 149 -11.44 2.55 4.15
N ALA A 150 -10.76 1.57 3.54
CA ALA A 150 -9.33 1.35 3.80
C ALA A 150 -8.48 2.57 3.39
N THR A 151 -8.86 3.26 2.32
CA THR A 151 -8.19 4.46 1.82
C THR A 151 -8.34 5.64 2.78
N LYS A 152 -9.57 5.90 3.25
CA LYS A 152 -9.88 6.92 4.27
C LYS A 152 -9.06 6.66 5.54
N GLN A 153 -9.07 5.41 6.02
CA GLN A 153 -8.33 5.04 7.23
C GLN A 153 -6.82 5.19 7.06
N THR A 154 -6.27 4.87 5.87
CA THR A 154 -4.83 5.05 5.59
C THR A 154 -4.42 6.51 5.72
N ILE A 155 -5.17 7.44 5.10
CA ILE A 155 -4.88 8.88 5.20
C ILE A 155 -4.99 9.37 6.65
N GLN A 156 -6.06 8.98 7.35
CA GLN A 156 -6.27 9.38 8.75
C GLN A 156 -5.18 8.88 9.69
N VAL A 157 -4.76 7.62 9.54
CA VAL A 157 -3.68 7.05 10.35
C VAL A 157 -2.36 7.76 10.04
N ILE A 158 -1.99 7.94 8.77
CA ILE A 158 -0.72 8.57 8.40
C ILE A 158 -0.67 10.04 8.88
N TYR A 159 -1.80 10.76 8.82
CA TYR A 159 -1.92 12.13 9.31
C TYR A 159 -1.54 12.24 10.81
N GLN A 160 -1.81 11.21 11.61
CA GLN A 160 -1.52 11.22 13.05
C GLN A 160 -0.07 10.90 13.41
N VAL A 161 0.69 10.26 12.51
CA VAL A 161 1.99 9.64 12.86
C VAL A 161 3.15 10.08 11.95
N PHE A 162 2.84 10.76 10.84
CA PHE A 162 3.72 11.29 9.78
C PHE A 162 4.66 10.28 9.07
N TYR A 163 4.89 10.59 7.78
CA TYR A 163 5.92 10.07 6.85
C TYR A 163 5.72 8.69 6.22
N ASN A 164 4.76 8.58 5.30
CA ASN A 164 4.91 7.63 4.20
C ASN A 164 4.35 8.18 2.90
N THR A 165 5.24 8.76 2.07
CA THR A 165 4.90 9.33 0.77
C THR A 165 4.12 8.34 -0.09
N THR A 166 4.60 7.09 -0.20
CA THR A 166 4.04 6.12 -1.13
C THR A 166 2.61 5.74 -0.78
N TYR A 167 2.32 5.44 0.49
CA TYR A 167 0.95 5.12 0.93
C TYR A 167 0.02 6.32 0.89
N THR A 168 0.53 7.52 1.18
CA THR A 168 -0.25 8.75 1.10
C THR A 168 -0.68 9.04 -0.34
N VAL A 169 0.26 8.99 -1.27
CA VAL A 169 0.01 9.22 -2.70
C VAL A 169 -0.91 8.14 -3.25
N PHE A 170 -0.68 6.87 -2.92
CA PHE A 170 -1.51 5.77 -3.41
C PHE A 170 -2.96 5.92 -2.93
N ALA A 171 -3.15 6.19 -1.63
CA ALA A 171 -4.48 6.40 -1.06
C ALA A 171 -5.21 7.60 -1.70
N ALA A 172 -4.55 8.76 -1.78
CA ALA A 172 -5.13 9.95 -2.42
C ALA A 172 -5.50 9.71 -3.90
N SER A 173 -4.67 8.96 -4.62
CA SER A 173 -4.91 8.63 -6.03
C SER A 173 -6.16 7.77 -6.20
N ILE A 174 -6.38 6.77 -5.33
CA ILE A 174 -7.59 5.94 -5.36
C ILE A 174 -8.84 6.79 -5.12
N ILE A 175 -8.80 7.74 -4.20
CA ILE A 175 -9.92 8.69 -3.98
C ILE A 175 -10.20 9.49 -5.26
N LEU A 176 -9.15 10.07 -5.86
CA LEU A 176 -9.30 10.88 -7.07
C LEU A 176 -9.86 10.07 -8.24
N VAL A 177 -9.40 8.84 -8.43
CA VAL A 177 -9.96 7.92 -9.43
C VAL A 177 -11.45 7.70 -9.17
N TYR A 178 -11.85 7.38 -7.94
CA TYR A 178 -13.25 7.19 -7.60
C TYR A 178 -14.11 8.44 -7.85
N VAL A 179 -13.61 9.61 -7.42
CA VAL A 179 -14.27 10.91 -7.64
C VAL A 179 -14.56 11.15 -9.12
N THR A 180 -13.59 10.84 -9.98
CA THR A 180 -13.73 11.11 -11.43
C THR A 180 -14.62 10.12 -12.17
N GLN A 181 -14.84 8.93 -11.60
CA GLN A 181 -15.56 7.85 -12.27
C GLN A 181 -17.01 7.69 -11.78
N GLU A 182 -17.23 7.71 -10.46
CA GLU A 182 -18.49 7.21 -9.87
C GLU A 182 -19.00 7.95 -8.63
N ALA A 183 -18.22 8.86 -8.04
CA ALA A 183 -18.67 9.55 -6.83
C ALA A 183 -19.91 10.42 -7.08
N THR A 184 -20.83 10.41 -6.12
CA THR A 184 -22.00 11.29 -6.15
C THR A 184 -21.63 12.71 -5.72
N GLU A 185 -22.39 13.72 -6.15
CA GLU A 185 -22.15 15.13 -5.78
C GLU A 185 -22.05 15.34 -4.25
N GLY A 186 -22.79 14.56 -3.46
CA GLY A 186 -22.75 14.62 -2.00
C GLY A 186 -21.47 14.07 -1.37
N GLU A 187 -20.74 13.19 -2.05
CA GLU A 187 -19.52 12.55 -1.56
C GLU A 187 -18.25 13.32 -1.95
N ILE A 188 -18.25 13.97 -3.12
CA ILE A 188 -17.08 14.62 -3.72
C ILE A 188 -16.41 15.58 -2.72
N ALA A 189 -17.17 16.47 -2.09
CA ALA A 189 -16.62 17.45 -1.16
C ALA A 189 -15.90 16.80 0.04
N GLN A 190 -16.44 15.70 0.58
CA GLN A 190 -15.84 15.00 1.71
C GLN A 190 -14.58 14.23 1.30
N LEU A 191 -14.61 13.63 0.11
CA LEU A 191 -13.49 12.89 -0.46
C LEU A 191 -12.32 13.81 -0.82
N LEU A 192 -12.58 14.96 -1.43
CA LEU A 192 -11.56 15.95 -1.74
C LEU A 192 -10.94 16.57 -0.49
N LYS A 193 -11.70 16.70 0.60
CA LYS A 193 -11.12 17.09 1.90
C LYS A 193 -10.05 16.09 2.38
N LEU A 194 -10.25 14.79 2.16
CA LEU A 194 -9.26 13.77 2.50
C LEU A 194 -8.04 13.84 1.59
N VAL A 195 -8.23 14.16 0.30
CA VAL A 195 -7.11 14.43 -0.63
C VAL A 195 -6.32 15.65 -0.14
N GLY A 196 -7.00 16.71 0.32
CA GLY A 196 -6.36 17.87 0.95
C GLY A 196 -5.52 17.50 2.17
N MET A 197 -6.02 16.62 3.05
CA MET A 197 -5.22 16.09 4.16
C MET A 197 -3.98 15.33 3.67
N ALA A 198 -4.11 14.54 2.62
CA ALA A 198 -2.97 13.82 2.04
C ALA A 198 -1.92 14.76 1.43
N ILE A 199 -2.36 15.85 0.79
CA ILE A 199 -1.49 16.91 0.29
C ILE A 199 -0.74 17.58 1.44
N GLU A 200 -1.44 17.97 2.51
CA GLU A 200 -0.83 18.58 3.69
C GLU A 200 0.26 17.68 4.32
N ILE A 201 -0.01 16.36 4.41
CA ILE A 201 0.99 15.39 4.86
C ILE A 201 2.25 15.48 4.00
N LEU A 202 2.10 15.50 2.67
CA LEU A 202 3.21 15.50 1.72
C LEU A 202 3.98 16.83 1.72
N GLU A 203 3.29 17.96 1.83
CA GLU A 203 3.90 19.29 1.89
C GLU A 203 4.69 19.51 3.18
N THR A 204 4.30 18.84 4.27
CA THR A 204 5.06 18.85 5.52
C THR A 204 6.36 18.04 5.42
N MET A 205 6.52 17.19 4.39
CA MET A 205 7.77 16.45 4.12
C MET A 205 8.72 17.30 3.26
N ASP A 206 9.06 18.49 3.74
CA ASP A 206 9.84 19.52 3.02
C ASP A 206 11.21 19.05 2.51
N GLU A 207 11.88 18.16 3.24
CA GLU A 207 13.15 17.55 2.82
C GLU A 207 13.00 16.47 1.71
N CYS A 208 11.77 16.04 1.39
CA CYS A 208 11.50 14.98 0.43
C CYS A 208 11.02 15.54 -0.92
N VAL A 209 11.94 15.61 -1.90
CA VAL A 209 11.63 16.07 -3.28
C VAL A 209 10.48 15.27 -3.91
N VAL A 210 10.42 13.96 -3.64
CA VAL A 210 9.34 13.08 -4.15
C VAL A 210 7.99 13.48 -3.54
N ALA A 211 7.95 13.78 -2.24
CA ALA A 211 6.72 14.22 -1.57
C ALA A 211 6.25 15.57 -2.10
N ALA A 212 7.16 16.54 -2.23
CA ALA A 212 6.86 17.84 -2.81
C ALA A 212 6.29 17.72 -4.24
N LYS A 213 6.91 16.85 -5.07
CA LYS A 213 6.42 16.63 -6.43
C LYS A 213 5.05 15.96 -6.46
N ALA A 214 4.84 14.97 -5.59
CA ALA A 214 3.58 14.27 -5.49
C ALA A 214 2.45 15.18 -4.98
N ALA A 215 2.73 16.07 -4.02
CA ALA A 215 1.78 17.09 -3.57
C ALA A 215 1.31 17.98 -4.73
N GLN A 216 2.23 18.49 -5.55
CA GLN A 216 1.88 19.27 -6.75
C GLN A 216 1.00 18.50 -7.74
N MET A 217 1.26 17.20 -7.92
CA MET A 217 0.44 16.35 -8.80
C MET A 217 -0.97 16.17 -8.24
N LEU A 218 -1.10 15.91 -6.94
CA LEU A 218 -2.38 15.74 -6.28
C LEU A 218 -3.20 17.02 -6.26
N HIS A 219 -2.58 18.20 -6.08
CA HIS A 219 -3.24 19.50 -6.23
C HIS A 219 -3.92 19.64 -7.59
N ARG A 220 -3.16 19.44 -8.68
CA ARG A 220 -3.68 19.56 -10.05
C ARG A 220 -4.81 18.56 -10.33
N ALA A 221 -4.66 17.34 -9.82
CA ALA A 221 -5.67 16.30 -9.98
C ALA A 221 -6.96 16.63 -9.19
N SER A 222 -6.82 17.16 -7.97
CA SER A 222 -7.93 17.63 -7.14
C SER A 222 -8.69 18.77 -7.80
N GLU A 223 -7.99 19.80 -8.29
CA GLU A 223 -8.61 20.92 -9.02
C GLU A 223 -9.34 20.47 -10.29
N SER A 224 -8.79 19.46 -10.99
CA SER A 224 -9.42 18.90 -12.19
C SER A 224 -10.71 18.14 -11.82
N ALA A 225 -10.66 17.35 -10.76
CA ALA A 225 -11.80 16.62 -10.23
C ALA A 225 -12.94 17.57 -9.78
N GLU A 226 -12.61 18.69 -9.11
CA GLU A 226 -13.58 19.72 -8.70
C GLU A 226 -14.30 20.36 -9.89
N LYS A 227 -13.57 20.60 -10.99
CA LYS A 227 -14.13 21.20 -12.21
C LYS A 227 -14.97 20.20 -13.02
N GLY A 228 -15.14 18.97 -12.55
CA GLY A 228 -15.83 17.90 -13.28
C GLY A 228 -15.08 17.48 -14.56
N LEU A 229 -13.80 17.84 -14.68
CA LEU A 229 -12.95 17.37 -15.77
C LEU A 229 -12.66 15.90 -15.48
N LYS A 230 -13.41 15.01 -16.15
CA LYS A 230 -13.09 13.58 -16.16
C LYS A 230 -11.65 13.44 -16.64
N PHE A 231 -10.83 12.67 -15.92
CA PHE A 231 -9.54 12.23 -16.44
C PHE A 231 -9.81 11.48 -17.75
N ALA A 232 -9.62 12.16 -18.87
CA ALA A 232 -9.67 11.53 -20.18
C ALA A 232 -8.39 10.68 -20.29
N PRO A 233 -8.48 9.36 -20.54
CA PRO A 233 -7.33 8.67 -21.08
C PRO A 233 -7.01 9.35 -22.41
N ALA A 234 -5.74 9.65 -22.65
CA ALA A 234 -5.30 10.26 -23.90
C ALA A 234 -5.79 9.41 -25.08
N ALA A 235 -6.83 9.87 -25.77
CA ALA A 235 -7.30 9.38 -27.05
C ALA A 235 -6.96 10.48 -28.07
N ALA A 236 -6.52 10.23 -29.30
CA ALA A 236 -6.44 9.01 -30.09
C ALA A 236 -5.40 9.25 -31.19
N ASN A 237 -4.80 8.17 -31.70
CA ASN A 237 -4.65 7.92 -33.14
C ASN A 237 -3.97 6.56 -33.34
N SER A 238 -4.75 5.53 -33.66
CA SER A 238 -4.47 4.54 -34.72
C SER A 238 -5.30 3.26 -34.52
N THR A 239 -5.99 2.89 -35.59
CA THR A 239 -6.71 1.64 -35.82
C THR A 239 -5.87 0.38 -35.64
N ALA A 240 -6.31 -0.55 -34.78
CA ALA A 240 -6.28 -2.02 -34.92
C ALA A 240 -6.17 -2.73 -33.54
N ALA A 241 -7.02 -3.75 -33.34
CA ALA A 241 -7.01 -4.75 -32.26
C ALA A 241 -7.06 -4.23 -30.79
N ASN A 242 -8.20 -4.47 -30.12
CA ASN A 242 -8.49 -4.04 -28.74
C ASN A 242 -7.35 -4.32 -27.73
N PRO A 243 -6.69 -3.27 -27.19
CA PRO A 243 -5.61 -3.37 -26.21
C PRO A 243 -6.04 -2.99 -24.78
N ALA A 244 -7.33 -2.75 -24.52
CA ALA A 244 -7.82 -2.22 -23.24
C ALA A 244 -7.65 -3.18 -22.04
N LEU A 245 -7.57 -4.50 -22.28
CA LEU A 245 -7.28 -5.49 -21.24
C LEU A 245 -5.79 -5.51 -20.85
N ALA A 246 -4.90 -5.06 -21.75
CA ALA A 246 -3.45 -5.01 -21.51
C ALA A 246 -3.05 -3.79 -20.66
N GLN A 247 -3.73 -2.65 -20.81
CA GLN A 247 -3.40 -1.40 -20.12
C GLN A 247 -3.73 -1.41 -18.61
N GLY A 248 -4.82 -2.08 -18.20
CA GLY A 248 -5.12 -2.27 -16.77
C GLY A 248 -4.14 -3.23 -16.09
N HIS A 249 -3.67 -4.24 -16.84
CA HIS A 249 -2.60 -5.15 -16.41
C HIS A 249 -1.26 -4.39 -16.30
N GLU A 250 -0.95 -3.52 -17.25
CA GLU A 250 0.25 -2.68 -17.29
C GLU A 250 0.28 -1.64 -16.16
N ALA A 251 -0.85 -0.97 -15.86
CA ALA A 251 -0.94 -0.05 -14.72
C ALA A 251 -0.72 -0.75 -13.36
N MET A 252 -1.21 -1.99 -13.23
CA MET A 252 -0.98 -2.81 -12.04
C MET A 252 0.45 -3.39 -12.00
N LEU A 253 1.06 -3.71 -13.15
CA LEU A 253 2.46 -4.08 -13.27
C LEU A 253 3.38 -2.89 -12.92
N HIS A 254 3.03 -1.67 -13.32
CA HIS A 254 3.70 -0.44 -12.92
C HIS A 254 3.61 -0.20 -11.42
N LEU A 255 2.45 -0.45 -10.78
CA LEU A 255 2.35 -0.44 -9.33
C LEU A 255 3.25 -1.51 -8.69
N ASN A 256 3.30 -2.74 -9.24
CA ASN A 256 4.21 -3.81 -8.79
C ASN A 256 5.70 -3.41 -8.81
N HIS A 257 6.13 -2.59 -9.78
CA HIS A 257 7.53 -2.12 -9.86
C HIS A 257 7.97 -1.25 -8.66
N TYR A 258 7.04 -0.59 -7.94
CA TYR A 258 7.37 0.27 -6.80
C TYR A 258 7.45 -0.47 -5.45
N TRP A 259 7.03 -1.74 -5.38
CA TRP A 259 6.87 -2.49 -4.12
C TRP A 259 7.73 -3.76 -4.01
N GLY A 260 8.59 -4.03 -5.00
CA GLY A 260 9.39 -5.25 -5.09
C GLY A 260 8.62 -6.41 -5.75
N PRO A 261 9.32 -7.41 -6.33
CA PRO A 261 8.69 -8.39 -7.21
C PRO A 261 7.82 -9.37 -6.42
N LEU A 262 6.50 -9.24 -6.54
CA LEU A 262 5.59 -10.37 -6.39
C LEU A 262 5.73 -11.22 -7.66
N ASN A 263 6.78 -12.06 -7.71
CA ASN A 263 7.07 -12.94 -8.84
C ASN A 263 5.88 -13.87 -9.11
N LEU A 264 5.08 -13.52 -10.12
CA LEU A 264 4.15 -14.41 -10.79
C LEU A 264 4.61 -14.49 -12.26
N VAL A 265 5.30 -15.60 -12.53
CA VAL A 265 5.67 -16.14 -13.85
C VAL A 265 6.99 -15.63 -14.46
N GLY A 266 7.94 -16.57 -14.57
CA GLY A 266 8.91 -16.67 -15.67
C GLY A 266 10.12 -15.75 -15.59
N GLY A 267 11.28 -16.30 -15.19
CA GLY A 267 12.53 -15.56 -15.08
C GLY A 267 13.11 -15.11 -16.43
N GLU A 268 13.70 -13.92 -16.41
CA GLU A 268 15.14 -13.68 -16.66
C GLU A 268 15.49 -12.33 -16.01
N MET A 269 16.69 -12.25 -15.43
CA MET A 269 17.21 -11.07 -14.75
C MET A 269 17.76 -10.09 -15.79
N GLU A 270 17.23 -8.87 -15.83
CA GLU A 270 18.02 -7.70 -16.17
C GLU A 270 17.46 -6.47 -15.44
N LEU A 271 18.27 -5.90 -14.55
CA LEU A 271 17.99 -4.68 -13.80
C LEU A 271 18.22 -3.50 -14.74
N ASP A 272 17.14 -2.97 -15.31
CA ASP A 272 17.18 -1.69 -16.02
C ASP A 272 16.26 -0.68 -15.32
N LEU A 273 16.89 0.19 -14.52
CA LEU A 273 16.29 1.25 -13.70
C LEU A 273 15.93 2.48 -14.56
N ASN A 274 15.14 2.30 -15.61
CA ASN A 274 14.83 3.36 -16.58
C ASN A 274 13.49 4.10 -16.35
N PHE A 275 12.91 4.11 -15.13
CA PHE A 275 11.63 4.81 -14.87
C PHE A 275 11.75 6.22 -14.24
N PHE A 276 12.95 6.82 -14.26
CA PHE A 276 13.18 8.25 -14.02
C PHE A 276 13.83 8.95 -15.23
N GLN A 277 13.57 8.48 -16.46
CA GLN A 277 14.04 9.20 -17.65
C GLN A 277 13.08 10.36 -17.99
N PHE A 278 13.31 11.48 -17.31
CA PHE A 278 13.09 12.79 -17.90
C PHE A 278 13.98 12.91 -19.14
N ALA A 279 13.37 13.05 -20.31
CA ALA A 279 14.00 13.60 -21.50
C ALA A 279 13.02 14.63 -22.06
N ASP A 280 13.19 15.88 -21.65
CA ASP A 280 13.52 16.99 -22.55
C ASP A 280 13.58 18.29 -21.74
N LEU A 281 14.77 18.76 -21.40
CA LEU A 281 15.04 20.19 -21.20
C LEU A 281 16.53 20.40 -21.45
N ASP A 282 16.84 20.58 -22.73
CA ASP A 282 18.08 21.17 -23.21
C ASP A 282 18.23 22.59 -22.62
N GLY A 283 19.44 22.90 -22.15
CA GLY A 283 19.71 24.09 -21.36
C GLY A 283 21.19 24.18 -21.01
N GLY A 284 22.04 24.16 -22.03
CA GLY A 284 23.47 24.37 -21.88
C GLY A 284 23.78 25.69 -21.17
N ALA A 285 24.61 25.62 -20.15
CA ALA A 285 25.41 26.74 -19.70
C ALA A 285 26.80 26.21 -19.33
N SER A 286 27.79 26.68 -20.08
CA SER A 286 29.20 26.40 -19.92
C SER A 286 29.71 26.78 -18.53
N PHE A 287 30.51 25.91 -17.95
CA PHE A 287 31.43 26.28 -16.87
C PHE A 287 32.54 27.17 -17.46
N ASP A 288 32.59 28.43 -17.06
CA ASP A 288 33.81 29.22 -17.07
C ASP A 288 34.48 29.11 -15.69
N ALA A 289 35.79 28.89 -15.75
CA ALA A 289 36.69 28.70 -14.62
C ALA A 289 36.84 29.95 -13.75
N ILE A 290 37.08 29.73 -12.44
CA ILE A 290 38.21 30.22 -11.63
C ILE A 290 38.27 29.36 -10.36
#